data_AF-A0A482WYY4-F1
#
_entry.id   AF-A0A482WYY4-F1
#
_cell.length_a   1.000
_cell.length_b   1.000
_cell.length_c   1.000
_cell.angle_alpha   90.00
_cell.angle_beta   90.00
_cell.angle_gamma   90.00
#
_symmetry.space_group_name_H-M   'P 1'
#
loop_
_entity.id
_entity.type
_entity.pdbx_description
1 polymer ?
#
loop_
_entity_poly.entity_id
_entity_poly.type
_entity_poly.pdbx_seq_one_letter_code
_entity_poly.pdbx_strand_id
1 'polypeptide(L)' 'MRWKIINIRASLLFELLQIVANYIGVKHALEYVPHTSIHWAGGRLEPPPDTPHCGFDGALSRQMTGYAILILF' A
#
# COMPACT_ATOMS: atom_id res chain seq x y z
N MET A 1 9.45 -2.76 28.31
CA MET A 1 7.97 -2.75 28.15
C MET A 1 7.65 -3.06 26.70
N ARG A 2 7.20 -4.30 26.44
CA ARG A 2 6.99 -4.85 25.09
C ARG A 2 5.49 -4.86 24.84
N TRP A 3 4.97 -3.82 24.19
CA TRP A 3 3.57 -3.76 23.80
C TRP A 3 3.35 -4.76 22.66
N LYS A 4 2.97 -6.00 23.00
CA LYS A 4 2.30 -6.89 22.04
C LYS A 4 0.93 -6.27 21.83
N ILE A 5 0.75 -5.57 20.70
CA ILE A 5 -0.54 -5.02 20.23
C ILE A 5 -1.62 -6.12 20.07
N ILE A 6 -1.28 -7.40 20.28
CA ILE A 6 -2.20 -8.51 20.15
C ILE A 6 -2.02 -9.44 21.35
N ASN A 7 -2.62 -9.10 22.48
CA ASN A 7 -2.91 -10.04 23.54
C ASN A 7 -4.16 -9.49 24.23
N ILE A 8 -5.37 -10.02 24.00
CA ILE A 8 -5.97 -10.89 25.03
C ILE A 8 -7.12 -11.81 24.53
N ARG A 9 -7.62 -11.78 23.26
CA ARG A 9 -8.80 -12.62 22.87
C ARG A 9 -8.92 -13.06 21.39
N ALA A 10 -7.84 -13.44 20.70
CA ALA A 10 -7.91 -13.74 19.26
C ALA A 10 -7.68 -15.23 18.90
N SER A 11 -8.16 -16.19 19.70
CA SER A 11 -8.02 -17.62 19.38
C SER A 11 -8.99 -18.14 18.30
N LEU A 12 -9.89 -17.32 17.74
CA LEU A 12 -10.93 -17.77 16.81
C LEU A 12 -11.05 -16.94 15.50
N LEU A 13 -10.24 -15.88 15.32
CA LEU A 13 -10.24 -15.04 14.11
C LEU A 13 -8.91 -15.09 13.34
N PHE A 14 -8.01 -15.99 13.74
CA PHE A 14 -6.61 -16.01 13.31
C PHE A 14 -6.35 -16.84 12.05
N GLU A 15 -7.33 -17.62 11.59
CA GLU A 15 -7.18 -18.45 10.37
C GLU A 15 -7.11 -17.60 9.08
N LEU A 16 -7.64 -16.36 9.10
CA LEU A 16 -7.72 -15.49 7.91
C LEU A 16 -6.69 -14.36 7.89
N LEU A 17 -5.95 -14.15 8.98
CA LEU A 17 -5.04 -13.01 9.14
C LEU A 17 -3.67 -13.49 9.58
N GLN A 18 -2.66 -13.21 8.76
CA GLN A 18 -1.27 -13.54 9.06
C GLN A 18 -0.51 -12.30 9.57
N ILE A 19 0.29 -12.48 10.62
CA ILE A 19 1.19 -11.42 11.10
C ILE A 19 2.38 -11.31 10.13
N VAL A 20 2.57 -10.13 9.55
CA VAL A 20 3.63 -9.84 8.56
C VAL A 20 4.73 -8.91 9.09
N ALA A 21 4.44 -8.12 10.13
CA ALA A 21 5.40 -7.22 10.74
C ALA A 21 5.03 -6.89 12.20
N ASN A 22 6.04 -6.47 12.97
CA ASN A 22 5.92 -6.00 14.34
C ASN A 22 6.45 -4.57 14.45
N TYR A 23 5.73 -3.70 15.16
CA TYR A 23 6.23 -2.38 15.50
C TYR A 23 6.92 -2.40 16.88
N ILE A 24 8.20 -2.05 16.92
CA ILE A 24 9.00 -1.99 18.14
C ILE A 24 9.04 -0.54 18.64
N GLY A 25 8.13 -0.20 19.56
CA GLY A 25 7.98 1.17 20.05
C GLY A 25 9.24 1.80 20.65
N VAL A 26 10.12 1.01 21.28
CA VAL A 26 11.39 1.52 21.84
C VAL A 26 12.37 1.94 20.74
N LYS A 27 12.33 1.27 19.59
CA LYS A 27 13.22 1.56 18.45
C LYS A 27 12.59 2.49 17.44
N HIS A 28 11.29 2.81 17.58
CA HIS A 28 10.48 3.45 16.55
C HIS A 28 10.64 2.79 15.18
N ALA A 29 10.74 1.46 15.17
CA ALA A 29 11.11 0.68 13.98
C ALA A 29 10.09 -0.43 13.71
N LEU A 30 9.89 -0.70 12.43
CA LEU A 30 9.06 -1.80 11.95
C LEU A 30 9.97 -2.99 11.59
N GLU A 31 9.76 -4.11 12.26
CA GLU A 31 10.52 -5.36 12.07
C GLU A 31 9.61 -6.39 11.36
N TYR A 32 9.96 -6.74 10.12
CA TYR A 32 9.22 -7.72 9.32
C TYR A 32 9.43 -9.15 9.84
N VAL A 33 8.38 -9.96 9.79
CA VAL A 33 8.47 -11.38 10.20
C VAL A 33 9.15 -12.18 9.08
N PRO A 34 10.21 -12.95 9.37
CA PRO A 34 10.88 -13.77 8.37
C PRO A 34 9.92 -14.73 7.66
N HIS A 35 10.11 -14.95 6.36
CA HIS A 35 9.30 -15.83 5.51
C HIS A 35 7.81 -15.43 5.40
N THR A 36 7.50 -14.16 5.66
CA THR A 36 6.16 -13.59 5.41
C THR A 36 6.26 -12.45 4.43
N SER A 37 5.20 -12.21 3.66
CA SER A 37 5.09 -11.09 2.73
C SER A 37 3.75 -10.39 2.90
N ILE A 38 3.72 -9.08 2.64
CA ILE A 38 2.47 -8.33 2.64
C ILE A 38 1.72 -8.67 1.37
N HIS A 39 0.48 -9.15 1.53
CA HIS A 39 -0.39 -9.41 0.39
C HIS A 39 -1.01 -8.11 -0.11
N TRP A 40 -0.52 -7.62 -1.25
CA TRP A 40 -1.08 -6.44 -1.92
C TRP A 40 -2.16 -6.81 -2.92
N ALA A 41 -3.20 -5.96 -3.01
CA ALA A 41 -4.29 -6.16 -3.95
C ALA A 41 -3.78 -6.24 -5.41
N GLY A 42 -4.38 -7.15 -6.20
CA GLY A 42 -3.98 -7.38 -7.58
C GLY A 42 -2.68 -8.19 -7.74
N GLY A 43 -2.26 -8.94 -6.72
CA GLY A 43 -1.08 -9.81 -6.79
C GLY A 43 0.24 -9.05 -6.88
N ARG A 44 0.28 -7.81 -6.39
CA ARG A 44 1.50 -6.98 -6.39
C ARG A 44 2.48 -7.49 -5.34
N LEU A 45 3.77 -7.38 -5.63
CA LEU A 45 4.84 -7.67 -4.66
C LEU A 45 5.22 -6.43 -3.84
N GLU A 46 4.86 -5.26 -4.33
CA GLU A 46 5.22 -3.96 -3.77
C GLU A 46 3.96 -3.15 -3.43
N PRO A 47 4.05 -2.23 -2.44
CA PRO A 47 2.95 -1.35 -2.08
C PRO A 47 2.49 -0.55 -3.30
N PRO A 48 1.17 -0.34 -3.46
CA PRO A 48 0.69 0.63 -4.44
C PRO A 48 1.23 2.03 -4.09
N PRO A 49 1.45 2.89 -5.09
CA PRO A 49 1.85 4.27 -4.83
C PRO A 49 0.73 5.04 -4.12
N ASP A 50 1.10 5.87 -3.15
CA ASP A 50 0.16 6.71 -2.38
C ASP A 50 -0.56 7.73 -3.26
N THR A 51 0.08 8.15 -4.35
CA THR A 51 -0.50 9.05 -5.34
C THR A 51 -0.71 8.30 -6.65
N PRO A 52 -1.92 8.33 -7.24
CA PRO A 52 -2.16 7.72 -8.54
C PRO A 52 -1.32 8.41 -9.63
N HIS A 53 -0.93 7.65 -10.64
CA HIS A 53 -0.08 8.13 -11.73
C HIS A 53 -0.62 9.41 -12.42
N CYS A 54 -1.95 9.55 -12.52
CA CYS A 54 -2.59 10.68 -13.18
C CYS A 54 -3.02 11.80 -12.20
N GLY A 55 -2.64 11.73 -10.93
CA GLY A 55 -3.22 12.57 -9.89
C GLY A 55 -4.65 12.15 -9.54
N PHE A 56 -5.11 12.54 -8.34
CA PHE A 56 -6.46 12.18 -7.90
C PHE A 56 -7.55 12.84 -8.75
N ASP A 57 -7.21 13.97 -9.35
CA ASP A 57 -8.05 14.81 -10.20
C ASP A 57 -7.79 14.60 -11.71
N GLY A 58 -6.88 13.69 -12.09
CA GLY A 58 -6.50 13.48 -13.49
C GLY A 58 -5.64 14.62 -14.09
N ALA A 59 -5.29 15.65 -13.32
CA ALA A 59 -4.58 16.82 -13.83
C ALA A 59 -3.08 16.59 -14.04
N LEU A 60 -2.50 15.55 -13.41
CA LEU A 60 -1.08 15.23 -13.50
C LEU A 60 -0.73 14.36 -14.71
N SER A 61 -1.72 13.79 -15.42
CA SER A 61 -1.44 13.08 -16.67
C SER A 61 -1.05 14.07 -17.76
N ARG A 62 0.25 14.11 -18.11
CA ARG A 62 0.71 14.66 -19.40
C ARG A 62 0.28 13.72 -20.54
N GLN A 63 -1.02 13.62 -20.79
CA GLN A 63 -1.51 13.15 -22.07
C GLN A 63 -1.91 14.37 -22.87
N MET A 64 -0.94 14.92 -23.60
CA MET A 64 -1.18 16.00 -24.54
C MET A 64 -1.93 15.44 -25.75
N THR A 65 -3.24 15.18 -25.60
CA THR A 65 -4.13 14.98 -26.76
C THR A 65 -4.55 16.34 -27.27
N GLY A 66 -3.62 17.02 -27.94
CA GLY A 66 -3.92 18.18 -28.78
C GLY A 66 -4.24 17.70 -30.19
N TYR A 67 -5.52 17.53 -30.52
CA TYR A 67 -5.92 17.51 -31.94
C TYR A 67 -5.96 18.96 -32.41
N ALA A 68 -5.14 19.31 -33.40
CA ALA A 68 -5.24 20.57 -34.10
C ALA A 68 -6.24 20.41 -35.25
N ILE A 69 -7.35 21.15 -35.21
CA ILE A 69 -8.23 21.30 -36.38
C ILE A 69 -7.59 22.40 -37.24
N LEU A 70 -6.99 21.99 -38.36
CA LEU A 70 -6.52 22.91 -39.38
C LEU A 70 -7.71 23.28 -40.28
N ILE A 71 -8.20 24.51 -40.17
CA ILE A 71 -9.13 25.06 -41.16
C ILE A 71 -8.28 25.75 -42.23
N LEU A 72 -8.23 25.17 -43.42
CA LEU A 72 -7.67 25.81 -44.60
C LEU A 72 -8.75 26.74 -45.18
N PHE A 73 -8.50 28.06 -45.12
CA PHE A 73 -9.21 29.03 -45.94
C PHE A 73 -8.42 29.31 -47.22
#